data_AF-A0A2I1GIL6-F1
#
_entry.id   AF-A0A2I1GIL6-F1
#
_cell.length_a   1.000
_cell.length_b   1.000
_cell.length_c   1.000
_cell.angle_alpha   90.00
_cell.angle_beta   90.00
_cell.angle_gamma   90.00
#
_symmetry.space_group_name_H-M   'P 1'
#
loop_
_entity.id
_entity.type
_entity.pdbx_description
1 polymer ?
#
loop_
_entity_poly.entity_id
_entity_poly.type
_entity_poly.pdbx_seq_one_letter_code
_entity_poly.pdbx_strand_id
1 'polypeptide(L)'
;MPQVPIARETVVLEIGRQLGNWNIETHQNGRVTLFQGGFDFNVGGARTILAPDVAFTPSQTTRGLDALQNWTFQGQPFTPIFVVEVNFIKLKHNSKYLTIDLEMNSLHREQLWS
;
A
#
# COMPACT_ATOMS: atom_id res chain seq x y z
N MET A 1 -18.01 -4.86 -1.29
CA MET A 1 -16.88 -4.32 -0.52
C MET A 1 -17.14 -4.58 0.96
N PRO A 2 -16.19 -5.14 1.74
CA PRO A 2 -16.38 -5.30 3.18
C PRO A 2 -16.58 -3.93 3.84
N GLN A 3 -17.52 -3.81 4.76
CA GLN A 3 -17.71 -2.56 5.52
C GLN A 3 -16.57 -2.39 6.53
N VAL A 4 -16.04 -1.18 6.63
CA VAL A 4 -14.98 -0.81 7.57
C VAL A 4 -15.60 -0.03 8.74
N PRO A 5 -15.27 -0.32 10.00
CA PRO A 5 -15.76 0.48 11.13
C PRO A 5 -15.29 1.94 11.04
N ILE A 6 -16.17 2.89 11.38
CA ILE A 6 -15.91 4.34 11.27
C ILE A 6 -14.58 4.78 11.91
N ALA A 7 -14.21 4.21 13.05
CA ALA A 7 -12.96 4.56 13.73
C ALA A 7 -11.72 4.20 12.91
N ARG A 8 -11.74 3.07 12.19
CA ARG A 8 -10.64 2.70 11.28
C ARG A 8 -10.61 3.63 10.07
N GLU A 9 -11.78 3.91 9.50
CA GLU A 9 -11.91 4.84 8.37
C GLU A 9 -11.33 6.22 8.68
N THR A 10 -11.65 6.78 9.84
CA THR A 10 -11.13 8.09 10.27
C THR A 10 -9.61 8.11 10.38
N VAL A 11 -8.99 7.04 10.89
CA VAL A 11 -7.52 6.94 10.99
C VAL A 11 -6.88 6.84 9.61
N VAL A 12 -7.40 5.98 8.74
CA VAL A 12 -6.87 5.81 7.37
C VAL A 12 -6.97 7.12 6.59
N LEU A 13 -8.11 7.80 6.67
CA LEU A 13 -8.32 9.09 6.02
C LEU A 13 -7.29 10.13 6.49
N GLU A 14 -7.06 10.23 7.80
CA GLU A 14 -6.11 11.21 8.34
C GLU A 14 -4.66 10.91 7.92
N ILE A 15 -4.26 9.63 7.89
CA ILE A 15 -2.94 9.21 7.38
C ILE A 15 -2.81 9.58 5.90
N GLY A 16 -3.82 9.25 5.09
CA GLY A 16 -3.83 9.60 3.67
C GLY A 16 -3.76 11.10 3.44
N ARG A 17 -4.46 11.90 4.25
CA ARG A 17 -4.44 13.36 4.20
C ARG A 17 -3.03 13.89 4.49
N GLN A 18 -2.38 13.43 5.56
CA GLN A 18 -1.02 13.86 5.91
C GLN A 18 0.00 13.46 4.82
N LEU A 19 -0.11 12.25 4.29
CA LEU A 19 0.76 11.76 3.22
C LEU A 19 0.55 12.53 1.91
N GLY A 20 -0.71 12.89 1.59
CA GLY A 20 -1.05 13.76 0.47
C GLY A 20 -0.46 15.16 0.61
N ASN A 21 -0.58 15.77 1.79
CA ASN A 21 0.05 17.06 2.10
C ASN A 21 1.56 16.98 1.90
N TRP A 22 2.23 15.99 2.50
CA TRP A 22 3.66 15.78 2.34
C TRP A 22 4.06 15.63 0.85
N ASN A 23 3.32 14.84 0.07
CA ASN A 23 3.58 14.63 -1.35
C ASN A 23 3.57 15.95 -2.16
N ILE A 24 2.66 16.87 -1.80
CA ILE A 24 2.55 18.20 -2.41
C ILE A 24 3.67 19.13 -1.90
N GLU A 25 3.79 19.26 -0.59
CA GLU A 25 4.72 20.19 0.08
C GLU A 25 6.19 19.91 -0.25
N THR A 26 6.53 18.64 -0.48
CA THR A 26 7.90 18.21 -0.80
C THR A 26 8.10 17.89 -2.28
N HIS A 27 7.13 18.21 -3.13
CA HIS A 27 7.18 18.05 -4.58
C HIS A 27 7.52 16.63 -5.06
N GLN A 28 7.12 15.60 -4.31
CA GLN A 28 7.35 14.21 -4.70
C GLN A 28 6.53 13.84 -5.94
N ASN A 29 5.39 14.51 -6.14
CA ASN A 29 4.51 14.36 -7.32
C ASN A 29 4.15 12.89 -7.62
N GLY A 30 4.14 12.05 -6.59
CA GLY A 30 3.71 10.67 -6.67
C GLY A 30 2.18 10.54 -6.52
N ARG A 31 1.69 9.30 -6.45
CA ARG A 31 0.28 9.00 -6.22
C ARG A 31 0.09 8.44 -4.81
N VAL A 32 -0.90 8.97 -4.11
CA VAL A 32 -1.40 8.42 -2.84
C VAL A 32 -2.70 7.69 -3.14
N THR A 33 -2.85 6.49 -2.60
CA THR A 33 -4.08 5.69 -2.71
C THR A 33 -4.59 5.32 -1.33
N LEU A 34 -5.91 5.22 -1.20
CA LEU A 34 -6.62 4.70 -0.04
C LEU A 34 -7.39 3.44 -0.44
N PHE A 35 -7.56 2.48 0.49
CA PHE A 35 -8.47 1.32 0.51
C PHE A 35 -8.68 0.46 -0.76
N GLN A 36 -8.97 1.08 -1.91
CA GLN A 36 -9.29 0.49 -3.20
C GLN A 36 -8.16 0.55 -4.22
N GLY A 37 -7.06 1.24 -3.92
CA GLY A 37 -5.86 1.20 -4.76
C GLY A 37 -5.19 -0.16 -4.65
N GLY A 38 -5.73 -1.16 -5.34
CA GLY A 38 -5.10 -2.46 -5.43
C GLY A 38 -3.78 -2.33 -6.17
N PHE A 39 -2.75 -3.01 -5.66
CA PHE A 39 -1.48 -3.16 -6.34
C PHE A 39 -1.28 -4.63 -6.64
N ASP A 40 -0.65 -4.84 -7.79
CA ASP A 40 -0.20 -6.14 -8.19
C ASP A 40 1.22 -6.35 -7.68
N PHE A 41 1.37 -7.11 -6.60
CA PHE A 41 2.66 -7.44 -6.00
C PHE A 41 3.19 -8.74 -6.58
N ASN A 42 4.51 -8.83 -6.74
CA ASN A 42 5.20 -10.09 -7.00
C ASN A 42 5.85 -10.58 -5.71
N VAL A 43 5.14 -11.44 -4.95
CA VAL A 43 5.63 -11.98 -3.68
C VAL A 43 6.10 -13.41 -3.91
N GLY A 44 7.39 -13.68 -3.72
CA GLY A 44 7.94 -15.04 -3.90
C GLY A 44 7.75 -15.63 -5.32
N GLY A 45 7.67 -14.81 -6.35
CA GLY A 45 7.46 -15.24 -7.75
C GLY A 45 6.00 -15.47 -8.14
N ALA A 46 5.04 -15.22 -7.24
CA ALA A 46 3.62 -15.34 -7.48
C ALA A 46 2.92 -13.98 -7.48
N ARG A 47 2.02 -13.79 -8.46
CA ARG A 47 1.17 -12.62 -8.59
C ARG A 47 0.15 -12.56 -7.45
N THR A 48 0.21 -11.52 -6.63
CA THR A 48 -0.70 -11.31 -5.50
C THR A 48 -1.26 -9.90 -5.52
N ILE A 49 -2.59 -9.78 -5.65
CA ILE A 49 -3.27 -8.49 -5.59
C ILE A 49 -3.55 -8.15 -4.14
N LEU A 50 -2.92 -7.10 -3.62
CA LEU A 50 -3.17 -6.58 -2.27
C LEU A 50 -3.65 -5.13 -2.37
N ALA A 51 -4.55 -4.74 -1.48
CA ALA A 51 -5.11 -3.40 -1.42
C ALA A 51 -4.79 -2.81 -0.03
N PRO A 52 -3.64 -2.14 0.14
CA PRO A 52 -3.28 -1.54 1.40
C PRO A 52 -4.25 -0.42 1.79
N ASP A 53 -4.43 -0.21 3.09
CA ASP A 53 -5.28 0.88 3.59
C ASP A 53 -4.80 2.25 3.09
N VAL A 54 -3.48 2.48 3.09
CA VAL A 54 -2.83 3.64 2.46
C VAL A 54 -1.58 3.18 1.72
N ALA A 55 -1.32 3.74 0.54
CA ALA A 55 -0.03 3.57 -0.13
C ALA A 55 0.44 4.82 -0.87
N PHE A 56 1.74 4.91 -1.08
CA PHE A 56 2.38 5.92 -1.92
C PHE A 56 3.27 5.29 -2.98
N THR A 57 3.07 5.72 -4.22
CA THR A 57 3.87 5.34 -5.38
C THR A 57 4.62 6.57 -5.94
N PRO A 58 5.95 6.53 -6.08
CA PRO A 58 6.75 7.68 -6.53
C PRO A 58 6.43 8.12 -7.95
N SER A 59 6.68 9.40 -8.27
CA SER A 59 6.41 9.96 -9.60
C SER A 59 7.12 9.22 -10.74
N GLN A 60 8.33 8.71 -10.49
CA GLN A 60 9.09 7.99 -11.51
C GLN A 60 8.39 6.68 -11.89
N THR A 61 7.95 5.92 -10.89
CA THR A 61 7.17 4.69 -11.11
C THR A 61 5.84 5.01 -11.77
N THR A 62 5.07 5.97 -11.25
CA THR A 62 3.72 6.28 -11.77
C THR A 62 3.73 6.76 -13.21
N ARG A 63 4.76 7.52 -13.63
CA ARG A 63 4.92 7.97 -15.02
C ARG A 63 5.36 6.85 -15.97
N GLY A 64 5.95 5.78 -15.44
CA GLY A 64 6.38 4.61 -16.22
C GLY A 64 5.28 3.56 -16.42
N LEU A 65 4.14 3.68 -15.73
CA LEU A 65 3.07 2.69 -15.81
C LEU A 65 2.34 2.74 -17.16
N ASP A 66 2.14 1.58 -17.77
CA ASP A 66 1.31 1.45 -18.96
C ASP A 66 -0.21 1.43 -18.65
N ALA A 67 -1.05 1.33 -19.68
CA ALA A 67 -2.50 1.32 -19.50
C ALA A 67 -3.00 0.07 -18.75
N LEU A 68 -2.36 -1.09 -18.95
CA LEU A 68 -2.73 -2.33 -18.26
C LEU A 68 -2.37 -2.24 -16.77
N GLN A 69 -1.23 -1.67 -16.41
CA GLN A 69 -0.83 -1.45 -15.02
C GLN A 69 -1.67 -0.36 -14.33
N ASN A 70 -2.07 0.69 -15.04
CA ASN A 70 -2.86 1.79 -14.47
C ASN A 70 -4.33 1.44 -14.25
N TRP A 71 -4.92 0.66 -15.16
CA TRP A 71 -6.38 0.49 -15.22
C TRP A 71 -6.84 -0.95 -14.98
N THR A 72 -5.91 -1.91 -14.86
CA THR A 72 -6.23 -3.33 -14.66
C THR A 72 -5.21 -4.01 -13.75
N PHE A 73 -5.51 -5.26 -13.34
CA PHE A 73 -4.51 -6.17 -12.76
C PHE A 73 -4.00 -7.16 -13.81
N GLN A 74 -3.69 -6.70 -15.02
CA GLN A 74 -3.16 -7.56 -16.10
C GLN A 74 -1.78 -7.15 -16.59
N GLY A 75 -1.30 -5.94 -16.25
CA GLY A 75 0.06 -5.48 -16.55
C GLY A 75 1.14 -6.16 -15.70
N GLN A 76 2.40 -5.75 -15.88
CA GLN A 76 3.48 -6.21 -15.00
C GLN A 76 3.27 -5.70 -13.56
N PRO A 77 3.57 -6.53 -12.54
CA PRO A 77 3.52 -6.12 -11.14
C PRO A 77 4.37 -4.88 -10.87
N PHE A 78 3.94 -4.05 -9.93
CA PHE A 78 4.76 -2.94 -9.42
C PHE A 78 4.44 -2.67 -7.95
N THR A 79 5.46 -2.23 -7.22
CA THR A 79 5.41 -2.13 -5.75
C THR A 79 5.43 -0.64 -5.34
N PRO A 80 4.45 -0.14 -4.57
CA PRO A 80 4.55 1.15 -3.92
C PRO A 80 5.70 1.17 -2.90
N ILE A 81 6.32 2.33 -2.66
CA ILE A 81 7.48 2.41 -1.75
C ILE A 81 7.10 2.59 -0.27
N PHE A 82 5.83 2.91 -0.02
CA PHE A 82 5.31 3.10 1.31
C PHE A 82 3.89 2.56 1.35
N VAL A 83 3.60 1.72 2.34
CA VAL A 83 2.28 1.11 2.56
C VAL A 83 1.97 1.13 4.05
N VAL A 84 0.68 1.29 4.38
CA VAL A 84 0.18 1.28 5.75
C VAL A 84 -1.03 0.37 5.82
N GLU A 85 -1.06 -0.44 6.87
CA GLU A 85 -2.20 -1.25 7.29
C GLU A 85 -2.66 -0.80 8.67
N VAL A 86 -3.90 -0.34 8.79
CA VAL A 86 -4.49 0.10 10.04
C VAL A 86 -5.28 -1.05 10.64
N ASN A 87 -4.82 -1.57 11.77
CA ASN A 87 -5.55 -2.60 12.53
C ASN A 87 -5.90 -2.13 13.94
N PHE A 88 -7.01 -2.67 14.45
CA PHE A 88 -7.35 -2.49 15.86
C PHE A 88 -6.36 -3.27 16.73
N ILE A 89 -5.74 -2.60 17.69
CA ILE A 89 -4.96 -3.27 18.73
C ILE A 89 -5.95 -3.93 19.69
N LYS A 90 -6.22 -5.23 19.53
CA LYS A 90 -6.86 -6.00 20.60
C LYS A 90 -5.76 -6.25 21.63
N LEU A 91 -5.91 -5.73 22.85
CA LEU A 91 -4.98 -5.85 24.00
C LEU A 91 -4.75 -7.30 24.50
N LYS A 92 -4.90 -8.32 23.66
CA LYS A 92 -4.53 -9.71 23.97
C LYS A 92 -3.68 -10.25 22.81
N HIS A 93 -2.47 -10.71 23.17
CA HIS A 93 -1.51 -11.46 22.34
C HIS A 93 -2.20 -12.17 21.16
N ASN A 94 -1.95 -11.72 19.92
CA ASN A 94 -2.52 -12.35 18.74
C ASN A 94 -1.48 -12.47 17.62
N SER A 95 -1.37 -13.68 17.07
CA SER A 95 -0.44 -14.08 15.99
C SER A 95 -0.53 -13.25 14.70
N LYS A 96 -1.61 -12.48 14.54
CA LYS A 96 -1.87 -11.62 13.37
C LYS A 96 -0.89 -10.45 13.23
N TYR A 97 -0.35 -9.94 14.34
CA TYR A 97 0.70 -8.92 14.31
C TYR A 97 1.99 -9.47 13.71
N LEU A 98 2.34 -10.70 14.07
CA LEU A 98 3.47 -11.41 13.46
C LEU A 98 3.27 -11.56 11.95
N THR A 99 2.05 -11.81 11.48
CA THR A 99 1.75 -11.94 10.05
C THR A 99 1.96 -10.62 9.31
N ILE A 100 1.46 -9.50 9.83
CA ILE A 100 1.65 -8.18 9.20
C ILE A 100 3.12 -7.77 9.25
N ASP A 101 3.80 -7.98 10.38
CA ASP A 101 5.23 -7.70 10.51
C ASP A 101 6.06 -8.56 9.56
N LEU A 102 5.69 -9.82 9.33
CA LEU A 102 6.34 -10.70 8.37
C LEU A 102 6.06 -10.28 6.93
N GLU A 103 4.83 -9.85 6.61
CA GLU A 103 4.42 -9.39 5.28
C GLU A 103 5.11 -8.07 4.90
N MET A 104 5.14 -7.11 5.83
CA MET A 104 5.86 -5.85 5.67
C MET A 104 7.37 -6.06 5.57
N ASN A 105 7.93 -7.00 6.36
CA ASN A 105 9.35 -7.34 6.27
C ASN A 105 9.72 -8.11 4.99
N SER A 106 8.83 -8.95 4.45
CA SER A 106 9.07 -9.59 3.15
C SER A 106 9.08 -8.56 2.03
N LEU A 107 8.13 -7.62 2.03
CA LEU A 107 8.09 -6.53 1.06
C LEU A 107 9.32 -5.63 1.14
N HIS A 108 9.80 -5.32 2.35
CA HIS A 108 11.01 -4.51 2.53
C HIS A 108 12.29 -5.23 2.08
N ARG A 109 12.42 -6.55 2.34
CA ARG A 109 13.61 -7.31 1.93
C ARG A 109 13.66 -7.52 0.42
N GLU A 110 12.54 -7.72 -0.26
CA GLU A 110 12.52 -7.90 -1.72
C GLU A 110 12.91 -6.61 -2.48
N GLN A 111 12.66 -5.42 -1.91
CA GLN A 111 13.08 -4.13 -2.48
C GLN A 111 14.60 -3.86 -2.42
N LEU A 112 15.36 -4.57 -1.56
CA LEU A 112 16.79 -4.36 -1.37
C LEU A 112 17.68 -5.24 -2.27
N TRP A 113 17.11 -6.21 -2.99
CA TRP A 113 17.85 -7.19 -3.81
C TRP A 113 17.40 -7.24 -5.28
N SER A 114 16.61 -6.27 -5.74
CA SER A 114 16.19 -6.06 -7.13
C SER A 114 16.86 -4.84 -7.74
#